data_AF-A0A183EJK5-F1
#
_entry.id   AF-A0A183EJK5-F1
#
_cell.length_a   1.000
_cell.length_b   1.000
_cell.length_c   1.000
_cell.angle_alpha   90.00
_cell.angle_beta   90.00
_cell.angle_gamma   90.00
#
_symmetry.space_group_name_H-M   'P 1'
#
loop_
_entity.id
_entity.type
_entity.pdbx_description
1 polymer ?
#
loop_
_entity_poly.entity_id
_entity_poly.type
_entity_poly.pdbx_seq_one_letter_code
_entity_poly.pdbx_strand_id
1 'polypeptide(L)'
;MTLFSTGYHSDQFHFNKFCSSFILQLTDVDGRKTDKVRLKCSVTHRKKFQRGHSDLFLLIEQAPLEDLTSIEVWHEKKGDNKPWLLKAVYVIEHIHHTLYQFPCNEWLGEDPEFRQSSIKLDVAGKPFKVLQEDEI
;
A
#
# COMPACT_ATOMS: atom_id res chain seq x y z
N MET A 1 12.19 -0.85 -2.51
CA MET A 1 11.19 0.23 -2.67
C MET A 1 10.66 0.64 -1.30
N THR A 2 10.23 1.89 -1.12
CA THR A 2 9.59 2.37 0.13
C THR A 2 8.12 2.70 -0.13
N LEU A 3 7.24 2.26 0.76
CA LEU A 3 5.80 2.43 0.63
C LEU A 3 5.21 3.28 1.76
N PHE A 4 4.37 4.24 1.42
CA PHE A 4 3.53 4.98 2.36
C PHE A 4 2.08 4.64 2.09
N SER A 5 1.39 4.08 3.07
CA SER A 5 -0.07 3.95 3.01
C SER A 5 -0.71 4.98 3.92
N THR A 6 -1.74 5.64 3.42
CA THR A 6 -2.57 6.57 4.20
C THR A 6 -3.95 5.95 4.37
N GLY A 7 -4.41 5.81 5.60
CA GLY A 7 -5.73 5.22 5.84
C GLY A 7 -6.40 5.63 7.13
N TYR A 8 -7.71 5.41 7.18
CA TYR A 8 -8.56 5.78 8.30
C TYR A 8 -9.45 4.61 8.71
N HIS A 9 -9.73 4.54 10.01
CA HIS A 9 -10.59 3.51 10.58
C HIS A 9 -11.81 4.17 11.21
N SER A 10 -13.00 3.58 11.06
CA SER A 10 -14.21 4.08 11.73
C SER A 10 -14.20 3.72 13.22
N ASP A 11 -14.35 4.73 14.07
CA ASP A 11 -14.70 4.54 15.49
C ASP A 11 -16.11 3.96 15.51
N GLN A 12 -16.33 2.77 16.06
CA GLN A 12 -16.90 2.61 17.39
C GLN A 12 -16.67 1.17 17.85
N PHE A 13 -16.48 0.95 19.15
CA PHE A 13 -16.17 -0.31 19.84
C PHE A 13 -14.68 -0.69 19.93
N HIS A 14 -14.21 -0.75 21.18
CA HIS A 14 -13.14 -1.63 21.64
C HIS A 14 -13.60 -3.06 21.41
N PHE A 15 -12.91 -3.85 20.58
CA PHE A 15 -12.57 -5.25 20.86
C PHE A 15 -11.76 -5.86 19.70
N ASN A 16 -10.82 -6.71 20.13
CA ASN A 16 -10.16 -7.81 19.45
C ASN A 16 -8.86 -7.65 18.65
N LYS A 17 -8.02 -8.65 18.93
CA LYS A 17 -6.56 -8.70 18.81
C LYS A 17 -6.12 -9.37 17.50
N PHE A 18 -6.93 -9.28 16.46
CA PHE A 18 -6.66 -9.93 15.19
C PHE A 18 -6.07 -8.89 14.23
N CYS A 19 -4.83 -9.08 13.79
CA CYS A 19 -4.25 -8.23 12.75
C CYS A 19 -4.78 -8.69 11.39
N SER A 20 -5.65 -7.88 10.78
CA SER A 20 -5.85 -7.91 9.33
C SER A 20 -4.50 -7.80 8.64
N SER A 21 -4.40 -8.36 7.45
CA SER A 21 -3.17 -8.29 6.69
C SER A 21 -3.38 -7.68 5.34
N PHE A 22 -2.47 -6.80 5.00
CA PHE A 22 -2.40 -6.20 3.68
C PHE A 22 -1.27 -6.87 2.91
N ILE A 23 -1.55 -7.21 1.66
CA ILE A 23 -0.60 -7.78 0.72
C ILE A 23 -0.59 -6.86 -0.51
N LEU A 24 0.56 -6.70 -1.13
CA LEU A 24 0.75 -5.85 -2.29
C LEU A 24 1.45 -6.59 -3.42
N GLN A 25 1.19 -6.15 -4.64
CA GLN A 25 1.91 -6.56 -5.83
C GLN A 25 2.00 -5.38 -6.78
N LEU A 26 3.20 -5.06 -7.24
CA LEU A 26 3.42 -3.98 -8.21
C LEU A 26 3.48 -4.57 -9.61
N THR A 27 3.03 -3.81 -10.60
CA THR A 27 3.14 -4.14 -12.02
C THR A 27 3.79 -2.97 -12.77
N ASP A 28 4.70 -3.26 -13.69
CA ASP A 28 5.36 -2.26 -14.54
C ASP A 28 4.69 -2.09 -15.92
N VAL A 29 5.28 -1.26 -16.77
CA VAL A 29 4.82 -1.00 -18.15
C VAL A 29 4.89 -2.22 -19.06
N ASP A 30 5.83 -3.14 -18.79
CA ASP A 30 5.99 -4.38 -19.55
C ASP A 30 5.06 -5.50 -19.05
N GLY A 31 4.24 -5.21 -18.02
CA GLY A 31 3.35 -6.17 -17.39
C GLY A 31 4.07 -7.15 -16.45
N ARG A 32 5.35 -6.93 -16.15
CA ARG A 32 6.09 -7.69 -15.14
C ARG A 32 5.56 -7.34 -13.76
N LYS A 33 5.53 -8.34 -12.88
CA LYS A 33 4.98 -8.22 -11.53
C LYS A 33 6.02 -8.56 -10.49
N THR A 34 5.95 -7.88 -9.34
CA THR A 34 6.70 -8.32 -8.16
C THR A 34 6.07 -9.56 -7.54
N ASP A 35 6.78 -10.16 -6.58
CA ASP A 35 6.15 -11.07 -5.64
C ASP A 35 5.07 -10.37 -4.81
N LYS A 36 4.14 -11.17 -4.29
CA LYS A 36 3.12 -10.70 -3.35
C LYS A 36 3.76 -10.45 -1.99
N VAL A 37 3.88 -9.19 -1.59
CA VAL A 37 4.52 -8.81 -0.33
C VAL A 37 3.48 -8.51 0.74
N ARG A 38 3.52 -9.25 1.85
CA ARG A 38 2.69 -8.98 3.02
C ARG A 38 3.31 -7.87 3.87
N LEU A 39 2.53 -6.83 4.17
CA LEU A 39 2.93 -5.70 5.00
C LEU A 39 3.00 -6.10 6.48
N LYS A 40 4.15 -6.62 6.91
CA LYS A 40 4.35 -7.16 8.27
C LYS A 40 4.81 -6.11 9.28
N CYS A 41 5.88 -5.39 8.95
CA CYS A 41 6.59 -4.50 9.87
C CYS A 41 6.54 -3.06 9.36
N SER A 42 5.79 -2.20 10.05
CA SER A 42 5.84 -0.76 9.80
C SER A 42 7.12 -0.22 10.45
N VAL A 43 7.83 0.63 9.70
CA VAL A 43 9.04 1.31 10.18
C VAL A 43 8.68 2.45 11.11
N THR A 44 7.56 3.13 10.86
CA THR A 44 7.12 4.31 11.61
C THR A 44 6.36 3.96 12.87
N HIS A 45 5.61 2.85 12.89
CA HIS A 45 4.77 2.51 14.03
C HIS A 45 4.83 1.03 14.41
N ARG A 46 4.98 0.77 15.72
CA ARG A 46 4.91 -0.60 16.28
C ARG A 46 3.54 -1.25 16.05
N LYS A 47 2.47 -0.46 16.14
CA LYS A 47 1.12 -0.86 15.74
C LYS A 47 0.81 -0.20 14.39
N LYS A 48 0.70 -1.02 13.36
CA LYS A 48 0.36 -0.58 12.00
C LYS A 48 -1.16 -0.47 11.80
N PHE A 49 -1.55 0.22 10.73
CA PHE A 49 -2.91 0.46 10.26
C PHE A 49 -3.80 1.11 11.33
N GLN A 50 -3.21 1.98 12.15
CA GLN A 50 -3.97 2.72 13.16
C GLN A 50 -4.66 3.92 12.52
N ARG A 51 -5.76 4.35 13.14
CA ARG A 51 -6.55 5.48 12.67
C ARG A 51 -5.70 6.75 12.59
N GLY A 52 -5.76 7.45 11.46
CA GLY A 52 -5.07 8.73 11.25
C GLY A 52 -3.56 8.58 11.06
N HIS A 53 -3.02 7.36 11.11
CA HIS A 53 -1.62 7.10 10.87
C HIS A 53 -1.37 6.84 9.39
N SER A 54 -0.15 7.17 8.98
CA SER A 54 0.42 6.68 7.73
C SER A 54 1.56 5.74 8.06
N ASP A 55 1.53 4.54 7.51
CA ASP A 55 2.56 3.53 7.80
C ASP A 55 3.58 3.44 6.68
N LEU A 56 4.83 3.35 7.09
CA LEU A 56 5.97 3.18 6.19
C LEU A 56 6.37 1.71 6.15
N PHE A 57 6.47 1.14 4.96
CA PHE A 57 6.96 -0.23 4.76
C PHE A 57 8.13 -0.25 3.78
N LEU A 58 9.15 -1.05 4.10
CA LEU A 58 10.24 -1.34 3.19
C LEU A 58 9.97 -2.65 2.47
N LEU A 59 9.91 -2.61 1.15
CA LEU A 59 9.84 -3.78 0.30
C LEU A 59 11.26 -4.10 -0.16
N ILE A 60 11.83 -5.14 0.46
CA ILE A 60 13.19 -5.66 0.18
C ILE A 60 13.12 -6.80 -0.83
N GLU A 61 14.25 -7.10 -1.48
CA GLU A 61 14.39 -8.27 -2.37
C GLU A 61 13.37 -8.31 -3.53
N GLN A 62 12.90 -7.14 -3.97
CA GLN A 62 12.01 -7.05 -5.12
C GLN A 62 12.82 -7.08 -6.40
N ALA A 63 12.35 -7.80 -7.40
CA ALA A 63 12.92 -7.74 -8.74
C ALA A 63 12.87 -6.29 -9.25
N PRO A 64 13.91 -5.82 -9.96
CA PRO A 64 13.88 -4.52 -10.60
C PRO A 64 12.73 -4.50 -11.63
N LEU A 65 11.99 -3.40 -11.62
CA LEU A 65 10.89 -3.11 -12.52
C LEU A 65 11.20 -1.84 -13.30
N GLU A 66 10.59 -1.70 -14.48
CA GLU A 66 10.55 -0.41 -15.17
C GLU A 66 9.55 0.54 -14.48
N ASP A 67 9.05 1.53 -15.21
CA ASP A 67 8.02 2.44 -14.73
C ASP A 67 6.79 1.67 -14.24
N LEU A 68 6.37 1.98 -13.00
CA LEU A 68 5.23 1.32 -12.37
C LEU A 68 3.93 1.83 -12.98
N THR A 69 3.06 0.91 -13.38
CA THR A 69 1.74 1.23 -13.95
C THR A 69 0.62 1.05 -12.95
N SER A 70 0.71 0.04 -12.09
CA SER A 70 -0.36 -0.28 -11.15
C SER A 70 0.14 -1.00 -9.92
N ILE A 71 -0.65 -0.91 -8.86
CA ILE A 71 -0.49 -1.69 -7.63
C ILE A 71 -1.79 -2.43 -7.34
N GLU A 72 -1.70 -3.70 -6.98
CA GLU A 72 -2.82 -4.44 -6.43
C GLU A 72 -2.64 -4.58 -4.92
N VAL A 73 -3.69 -4.24 -4.17
CA VAL A 73 -3.75 -4.27 -2.72
C VAL A 73 -4.78 -5.30 -2.30
N TRP A 74 -4.36 -6.36 -1.60
CA TRP A 74 -5.27 -7.30 -0.97
C TRP A 74 -5.40 -6.99 0.51
N HIS A 75 -6.62 -7.03 1.01
CA HIS A 75 -6.94 -7.00 2.43
C HIS A 75 -7.55 -8.33 2.84
N GLU A 76 -6.84 -9.05 3.73
CA GLU A 76 -7.32 -10.27 4.38
C GLU A 76 -7.77 -9.95 5.80
N LYS A 77 -9.08 -10.06 6.04
CA LYS A 77 -9.65 -9.95 7.37
C LYS A 77 -9.31 -11.17 8.22
N LYS A 78 -9.10 -10.93 9.52
CA LYS A 78 -9.09 -11.97 10.54
C LYS A 78 -10.10 -11.60 11.63
N GLY A 79 -11.09 -12.46 11.85
CA GLY A 79 -12.19 -12.19 12.79
C GLY A 79 -13.09 -11.04 12.32
N ASP A 80 -13.82 -10.43 13.25
CA ASP A 80 -14.71 -9.26 13.01
C ASP A 80 -13.93 -7.95 12.84
N ASN A 81 -12.84 -7.99 12.08
CA ASN A 81 -12.09 -6.79 11.79
C ASN A 81 -12.92 -5.86 10.91
N LYS A 82 -13.08 -4.64 11.43
CA LYS A 82 -13.77 -3.53 10.80
C LYS A 82 -13.11 -3.13 9.47
N PRO A 83 -13.88 -2.50 8.56
CA PRO A 83 -13.37 -1.98 7.30
C PRO A 83 -12.26 -0.95 7.49
N TRP A 84 -11.40 -0.84 6.49
CA TRP A 84 -10.28 0.10 6.48
C TRP A 84 -10.33 0.97 5.24
N LEU A 85 -10.41 2.29 5.43
CA LEU A 85 -10.39 3.24 4.32
C LEU A 85 -8.95 3.41 3.84
N LEU A 86 -8.65 2.99 2.61
CA LEU A 86 -7.38 3.26 1.94
C LEU A 86 -7.52 4.55 1.13
N LYS A 87 -6.86 5.63 1.54
CA LYS A 87 -6.92 6.89 0.79
C LYS A 87 -6.00 6.86 -0.43
N ALA A 88 -4.73 6.56 -0.20
CA ALA A 88 -3.73 6.49 -1.25
C ALA A 88 -2.54 5.65 -0.79
N VAL A 89 -1.82 5.13 -1.78
CA VAL A 89 -0.53 4.46 -1.63
C VAL A 89 0.53 5.25 -2.41
N TYR A 90 1.67 5.50 -1.78
CA TYR A 90 2.82 6.10 -2.43
C TYR A 90 3.97 5.09 -2.46
N VAL A 91 4.62 4.94 -3.61
CA VAL A 91 5.77 4.06 -3.78
C VAL A 91 6.97 4.89 -4.23
N ILE A 92 8.06 4.79 -3.47
CA ILE A 92 9.37 5.29 -3.89
C ILE A 92 10.18 4.11 -4.42
N GLU A 93 10.48 4.19 -5.70
CA GLU A 93 11.44 3.35 -6.41
C GLU A 93 12.83 3.99 -6.26
N HIS A 94 13.80 3.23 -5.76
CA HIS A 94 15.10 3.78 -5.30
C HIS A 94 16.19 3.75 -6.37
N ILE A 95 16.04 2.98 -7.44
CA ILE A 95 17.00 2.89 -8.55
C ILE A 95 16.94 4.17 -9.38
N HIS A 96 15.74 4.60 -9.73
CA HIS A 96 15.51 5.81 -10.53
C HIS A 96 14.96 6.97 -9.70
N HIS A 97 14.99 6.86 -8.36
CA HIS A 97 14.51 7.86 -7.41
C HIS A 97 13.13 8.44 -7.79
N THR A 98 12.19 7.54 -8.11
CA THR A 98 10.88 7.93 -8.64
C THR A 98 9.78 7.67 -7.63
N LEU A 99 8.95 8.68 -7.40
CA LEU A 99 7.76 8.63 -6.56
C LEU A 99 6.52 8.41 -7.44
N TYR A 100 5.81 7.34 -7.15
CA TYR A 100 4.54 6.96 -7.76
C TYR A 100 3.41 7.16 -6.74
N GLN A 101 2.30 7.71 -7.21
CA GLN A 101 1.09 7.87 -6.42
C GLN A 101 -0.02 6.99 -6.98
N PHE A 102 -0.66 6.21 -6.12
CA PHE A 102 -1.81 5.37 -6.42
C PHE A 102 -2.99 5.80 -5.54
N PRO A 103 -3.85 6.72 -6.02
CA PRO A 103 -5.04 7.13 -5.30
C PRO A 103 -6.05 5.98 -5.24
N CYS A 104 -6.81 5.89 -4.15
CA CYS A 104 -7.79 4.83 -3.93
C CYS A 104 -9.11 5.43 -3.42
N ASN A 105 -9.11 5.97 -2.21
CA ASN A 105 -10.29 6.47 -1.49
C ASN A 105 -11.43 5.43 -1.33
N GLU A 106 -11.09 4.14 -1.23
CA GLU A 106 -12.05 3.05 -1.09
C GLU A 106 -11.94 2.32 0.26
N TRP A 107 -13.07 1.76 0.72
CA TRP A 107 -13.14 0.95 1.93
C TRP A 107 -12.79 -0.51 1.62
N LEU A 108 -11.73 -1.00 2.25
CA LEU A 108 -11.32 -2.39 2.16
C LEU A 108 -11.96 -3.19 3.28
N GLY A 109 -12.67 -4.24 2.89
CA GLY A 109 -13.36 -5.11 3.84
C GLY A 109 -14.62 -4.49 4.45
N GLU A 110 -15.41 -3.77 3.68
CA GLU A 110 -16.76 -3.38 4.10
C GLU A 110 -17.71 -4.57 4.12
N ASP A 111 -17.62 -5.44 3.11
CA ASP A 111 -18.48 -6.60 3.00
C ASP A 111 -18.12 -7.68 4.06
N PRO A 112 -19.05 -8.04 4.97
CA PRO A 112 -18.81 -9.06 5.99
C PRO A 112 -18.73 -10.48 5.42
N GLU A 113 -19.29 -10.75 4.23
CA GLU A 113 -19.27 -12.08 3.58
C GLU A 113 -17.88 -12.36 2.97
N PHE A 114 -17.19 -11.32 2.50
CA PHE A 114 -15.86 -11.46 1.90
C PHE A 114 -14.73 -11.32 2.93
N ARG A 115 -14.10 -12.46 3.24
CA ARG A 115 -12.90 -12.53 4.08
C ARG A 115 -11.68 -11.89 3.44
N GLN A 116 -11.61 -11.90 2.11
CA GLN A 116 -10.54 -11.33 1.32
C GLN A 116 -11.14 -10.42 0.25
N SER A 117 -10.55 -9.24 0.09
CA SER A 117 -10.87 -8.30 -0.97
C SER A 117 -9.56 -7.83 -1.61
N SER A 118 -9.58 -7.48 -2.88
CA SER A 118 -8.47 -6.76 -3.52
C SER A 118 -8.97 -5.62 -4.37
N ILE A 119 -8.11 -4.62 -4.48
CA ILE A 119 -8.30 -3.49 -5.38
C ILE A 119 -7.03 -3.27 -6.18
N LYS A 120 -7.16 -3.12 -7.49
CA LYS A 120 -6.08 -2.70 -8.37
C LYS A 120 -6.20 -1.20 -8.59
N LEU A 121 -5.09 -0.49 -8.37
CA LEU A 121 -4.99 0.96 -8.47
C LEU A 121 -3.96 1.29 -9.54
N ASP A 122 -4.34 2.16 -10.47
CA ASP A 122 -3.44 2.65 -11.50
C ASP A 122 -2.65 3.86 -10.99
N VAL A 123 -1.46 4.07 -11.55
CA VAL A 123 -0.63 5.23 -11.25
C VAL A 123 -1.36 6.51 -11.65
N ALA A 124 -1.34 7.50 -10.77
CA ALA A 124 -1.90 8.82 -11.06
C ALA A 124 -0.85 9.77 -11.62
N GLY A 125 -1.21 10.42 -12.74
CA GLY A 125 -0.40 11.46 -13.34
C GLY A 125 0.99 10.98 -13.77
N LYS A 126 1.92 11.94 -13.91
CA LYS A 126 3.32 11.64 -14.21
C LYS A 126 4.07 11.35 -12.90
N PRO A 127 4.86 10.26 -12.83
CA PRO A 127 5.70 9.99 -11.66
C PRO A 127 6.69 11.14 -11.39
N PHE A 128 6.94 11.43 -10.10
CA PHE A 128 7.81 12.52 -9.68
C PHE A 128 9.24 12.02 -9.46
N LYS A 129 10.24 12.64 -10.10
CA LYS A 129 11.66 12.34 -9.85
C LYS A 129 12.11 13.11 -8.60
N VAL A 130 12.45 12.37 -7.56
CA VAL A 130 12.75 12.90 -6.22
C VAL A 130 14.13 13.54 -6.15
N LEU A 131 15.08 13.06 -6.96
CA LEU A 131 16.37 13.69 -7.16
C LEU A 131 16.40 14.25 -8.59
N GLN A 132 16.29 15.57 -8.73
CA GLN A 132 16.79 16.25 -9.91
C GLN A 132 18.28 16.50 -9.64
N GLU A 133 19.16 15.91 -10.45
CA GLU A 133 20.49 16.50 -10.60
C GLU A 133 20.23 17.87 -11.21
N ASP A 134 20.32 18.92 -10.40
CA ASP A 134 20.46 20.28 -10.92
C ASP A 134 21.70 20.26 -11.82
N GLU A 135 21.53 20.56 -13.11
CA GLU A 135 22.64 20.85 -14.02
C GLU A 135 23.51 21.92 -13.35
N ILE A 136 24.71 21.54 -12.91
CA ILE A 136 25.77 22.45 -12.47
C ILE A 136 26.43 23.07 -13.71
#